data_AF-A0A535KTW9-F1
#
_entry.id   AF-A0A535KTW9-F1
#
_cell.length_a   1.000
_cell.length_b   1.000
_cell.length_c   1.000
_cell.angle_alpha   90.00
_cell.angle_beta   90.00
_cell.angle_gamma   90.00
#
_symmetry.space_group_name_H-M   'P 1'
#
loop_
_entity.id
_entity.type
_entity.pdbx_description
1 polymer ?
#
loop_
_entity_poly.entity_id
_entity_poly.type
_entity_poly.pdbx_seq_one_letter_code
_entity_poly.pdbx_strand_id
1 'polypeptide(L)'
;SFAVEQGAAAVLVLSSDLPFISRKAVRLLLEAAARESGSLAMAVPAVGRGGTNALYLRPPEVIGLHFGGDSLASFGRDAAARGVSFVIHPSAEMALDLDEPPDLAHLRRAV
;
A
#
# COMPACT_ATOMS: atom_id res chain seq x y z
N SER A 1 16.27 -6.85 4.45
CA SER A 1 15.74 -7.28 3.13
C SER A 1 16.71 -6.87 2.02
N PHE A 2 16.64 -7.42 0.80
CA PHE A 2 17.53 -7.01 -0.32
C PHE A 2 17.56 -5.49 -0.53
N ALA A 3 16.41 -4.81 -0.45
CA ALA A 3 16.35 -3.35 -0.56
C ALA A 3 17.16 -2.63 0.54
N VAL A 4 17.09 -3.11 1.79
CA VAL A 4 17.89 -2.57 2.92
C VAL A 4 19.37 -2.84 2.71
N GLU A 5 19.75 -4.03 2.25
CA GLU A 5 21.13 -4.38 1.90
C GLU A 5 21.69 -3.49 0.78
N GLN A 6 20.83 -3.04 -0.15
CA GLN A 6 21.17 -2.07 -1.19
C GLN A 6 21.11 -0.60 -0.71
N GLY A 7 20.87 -0.34 0.58
CA GLY A 7 20.85 1.02 1.15
C GLY A 7 19.59 1.83 0.85
N ALA A 8 18.47 1.17 0.50
CA ALA A 8 17.21 1.88 0.26
C ALA A 8 16.70 2.56 1.55
N ALA A 9 16.44 3.86 1.47
CA ALA A 9 15.88 4.63 2.58
C ALA A 9 14.36 4.39 2.78
N ALA A 10 13.69 3.87 1.76
CA ALA A 10 12.27 3.54 1.78
C ALA A 10 11.96 2.47 0.74
N VAL A 11 10.82 1.79 0.88
CA VAL A 11 10.30 0.85 -0.11
C VAL A 11 8.82 1.12 -0.37
N LEU A 12 8.38 0.82 -1.59
CA LEU A 12 6.97 0.75 -1.96
C LEU A 12 6.68 -0.69 -2.40
N VAL A 13 5.80 -1.36 -1.66
CA VAL A 13 5.26 -2.67 -2.02
C VAL A 13 3.94 -2.46 -2.75
N LEU A 14 3.77 -3.13 -3.89
CA LEU A 14 2.58 -3.03 -4.74
C LEU A 14 2.05 -4.43 -5.03
N SER A 15 0.74 -4.62 -4.93
CA SER A 15 0.07 -5.80 -5.48
C SER A 15 0.30 -5.88 -6.99
N SER A 16 0.49 -7.09 -7.51
CA SER A 16 0.87 -7.32 -8.91
C SER A 16 -0.30 -7.34 -9.89
N ASP A 17 -1.51 -7.37 -9.37
CA ASP A 17 -2.77 -7.66 -10.06
C ASP A 17 -3.70 -6.44 -10.13
N LEU A 18 -3.13 -5.24 -10.00
CA LEU A 18 -3.84 -3.96 -10.09
C LEU A 18 -4.07 -3.58 -11.56
N PRO A 19 -5.27 -3.76 -12.14
CA PRO A 19 -5.49 -3.58 -13.58
C PRO A 19 -5.47 -2.12 -14.02
N PHE A 20 -5.68 -1.19 -13.07
CA PHE A 20 -5.81 0.24 -13.33
C PHE A 20 -4.61 1.06 -12.85
N ILE A 21 -3.57 0.41 -12.32
CA ILE A 21 -2.41 1.16 -11.80
C ILE A 21 -1.76 1.96 -12.93
N SER A 22 -1.52 3.24 -12.66
CA SER A 22 -0.82 4.11 -13.57
C SER A 22 0.45 4.69 -12.95
N ARG A 23 1.36 5.14 -13.82
CA ARG A 23 2.55 5.90 -13.42
C ARG A 23 2.16 7.16 -12.62
N LYS A 24 1.02 7.78 -12.93
CA LYS A 24 0.53 8.98 -12.24
C LYS A 24 0.14 8.64 -10.80
N ALA A 25 -0.61 7.56 -10.60
CA ALA A 25 -1.00 7.10 -9.26
C ALA A 25 0.23 6.80 -8.38
N VAL A 26 1.24 6.11 -8.92
CA VAL A 26 2.50 5.84 -8.20
C VAL A 26 3.21 7.13 -7.80
N ARG A 27 3.30 8.11 -8.71
CA ARG A 27 3.91 9.40 -8.40
C ARG A 27 3.17 10.16 -7.31
N LEU A 28 1.84 10.22 -7.37
CA LEU A 28 1.03 10.91 -6.37
C LEU A 28 1.20 10.30 -4.97
N LEU A 29 1.29 8.98 -4.87
CA LEU A 29 1.59 8.29 -3.61
C LEU A 29 2.98 8.67 -3.08
N LEU A 30 4.00 8.62 -3.92
CA LEU A 30 5.37 8.97 -3.54
C LEU A 30 5.51 10.45 -3.14
N GLU A 31 4.82 11.35 -3.86
CA GLU A 31 4.76 12.78 -3.52
C GLU A 31 4.05 13.03 -2.19
N ALA A 32 2.97 12.30 -1.90
CA ALA A 32 2.30 12.37 -0.61
C ALA A 32 3.22 11.88 0.52
N ALA A 33 3.89 10.74 0.34
CA ALA A 33 4.83 10.20 1.32
C ALA A 33 6.05 11.11 1.55
N ALA A 34 6.48 11.86 0.54
CA ALA A 34 7.58 12.83 0.66
C ALA A 34 7.21 14.07 1.50
N ARG A 35 5.91 14.40 1.63
CA ARG A 35 5.43 15.52 2.46
C ARG A 35 5.35 15.17 3.95
N GLU A 36 5.23 13.89 4.26
CA GLU A 36 5.26 13.39 5.63
C GLU A 36 6.69 13.45 6.18
N SER A 37 6.81 13.71 7.48
CA SER A 37 8.10 13.76 8.18
C SER A 37 8.37 12.49 8.99
N GLY A 38 9.65 12.14 9.15
CA GLY A 38 10.06 11.02 9.99
C GLY A 38 9.65 9.64 9.46
N SER A 39 9.51 8.69 10.40
CA SER A 39 9.11 7.31 10.13
C SER A 39 7.63 7.23 9.70
N LEU A 40 7.38 6.55 8.59
CA LEU A 40 6.09 6.52 7.91
C LEU A 40 5.77 5.12 7.40
N ALA A 41 4.55 4.69 7.65
CA ALA A 41 3.87 3.66 6.88
C ALA A 41 2.65 4.28 6.19
N MET A 42 2.56 4.22 4.87
CA MET A 42 1.45 4.74 4.10
C MET A 42 0.82 3.62 3.28
N ALA A 43 -0.48 3.42 3.42
CA ALA A 43 -1.21 2.31 2.81
C ALA A 43 -2.30 2.78 1.86
N VAL A 44 -2.45 2.08 0.74
CA VAL A 44 -3.64 2.15 -0.12
C VAL A 44 -4.51 0.93 0.18
N PRO A 45 -5.75 1.11 0.65
CA PRO A 45 -6.64 0.01 0.96
C PRO A 45 -7.15 -0.70 -0.31
N ALA A 46 -7.32 -2.01 -0.22
CA ALA A 46 -8.07 -2.79 -1.20
C ALA A 46 -9.58 -2.57 -1.03
N VAL A 47 -10.35 -2.58 -2.12
CA VAL A 47 -11.81 -2.47 -2.06
C VAL A 47 -12.41 -3.75 -1.45
N GLY A 48 -13.33 -3.59 -0.50
CA GLY A 48 -14.24 -4.66 -0.06
C GLY A 48 -13.68 -5.68 0.94
N ARG A 49 -12.35 -5.89 1.00
CA ARG A 49 -11.77 -7.00 1.79
C ARG A 49 -10.89 -6.61 2.97
N GLY A 50 -10.71 -5.32 3.26
CA GLY A 50 -9.86 -4.87 4.38
C GLY A 50 -8.35 -5.07 4.15
N GLY A 51 -7.98 -5.47 2.93
CA GLY A 51 -6.60 -5.67 2.49
C GLY A 51 -5.87 -4.37 2.16
N THR A 52 -4.64 -4.52 1.70
CA THR A 52 -3.74 -3.41 1.33
C THR A 52 -3.14 -3.68 -0.05
N ASN A 53 -3.37 -2.80 -1.01
CA ASN A 53 -2.88 -2.94 -2.39
C ASN A 53 -1.56 -2.22 -2.64
N ALA A 54 -1.24 -1.22 -1.82
CA ALA A 54 0.06 -0.57 -1.83
C ALA A 54 0.48 -0.22 -0.41
N LEU A 55 1.76 -0.42 -0.10
CA LEU A 55 2.34 -0.08 1.20
C LEU A 55 3.70 0.59 0.99
N TYR A 56 3.78 1.87 1.33
CA TYR A 56 5.04 2.60 1.41
C TYR A 56 5.57 2.58 2.84
N LEU A 57 6.86 2.24 2.99
CA LEU A 57 7.54 2.13 4.27
C LEU A 57 8.82 2.96 4.27
N ARG A 58 8.97 3.85 5.26
CA ARG A 58 10.18 4.61 5.52
C ARG A 58 10.48 4.62 7.02
N PRO A 59 11.62 4.07 7.48
CA PRO A 59 12.53 3.19 6.75
C PRO A 59 11.85 1.87 6.30
N PRO A 60 12.48 1.04 5.45
CA PRO A 60 11.84 -0.17 4.92
C PRO A 60 11.37 -1.20 5.97
N GLU A 61 11.94 -1.18 7.17
CA GLU A 61 11.65 -2.11 8.27
C GLU A 61 10.87 -1.42 9.41
N VAL A 62 10.22 -0.28 9.12
CA VAL A 62 9.50 0.54 10.10
C VAL A 62 8.35 -0.22 10.78
N ILE A 63 7.72 -1.16 10.07
CA ILE A 63 6.73 -2.11 10.57
C ILE A 63 6.95 -3.48 9.91
N GLY A 64 6.37 -4.54 10.48
CA GLY A 64 6.37 -5.88 9.88
C GLY A 64 5.42 -5.99 8.68
N LEU A 65 5.69 -6.97 7.80
CA LEU A 65 4.83 -7.29 6.66
C LEU A 65 3.73 -8.29 7.09
N HIS A 66 2.47 -7.85 7.06
CA HIS A 66 1.30 -8.62 7.55
C HIS A 66 0.26 -8.85 6.45
N PHE A 67 0.68 -9.30 5.25
CA PHE A 67 -0.23 -9.48 4.12
C PHE A 67 -1.28 -10.57 4.33
N GLY A 68 -2.48 -10.34 3.79
CA GLY A 68 -3.68 -11.17 4.00
C GLY A 68 -4.95 -10.30 4.07
N GLY A 69 -6.11 -10.94 4.30
CA GLY A 69 -7.42 -10.28 4.30
C GLY A 69 -7.50 -9.06 5.22
N ASP A 70 -7.04 -9.16 6.47
CA ASP A 70 -7.09 -8.05 7.44
C ASP A 70 -5.76 -7.28 7.53
N SER A 71 -5.00 -7.22 6.43
CA SER A 71 -3.66 -6.65 6.43
C SER A 71 -3.65 -5.16 6.79
N LEU A 72 -4.62 -4.36 6.33
CA LEU A 72 -4.66 -2.92 6.60
C LEU A 72 -4.75 -2.63 8.11
N ALA A 73 -5.66 -3.33 8.80
CA ALA A 73 -5.82 -3.21 10.24
C ALA A 73 -4.57 -3.69 11.00
N SER A 74 -3.92 -4.73 10.49
CA SER A 74 -2.68 -5.26 11.06
C SER A 74 -1.52 -4.28 10.94
N PHE A 75 -1.36 -3.62 9.78
CA PHE A 75 -0.37 -2.55 9.60
C PHE A 75 -0.63 -1.35 10.51
N GLY A 76 -1.89 -0.91 10.62
CA GLY A 76 -2.25 0.19 11.52
C GLY A 76 -1.93 -0.12 12.99
N ARG A 77 -2.21 -1.34 13.46
CA ARG A 77 -1.87 -1.78 14.82
C ARG A 77 -0.35 -1.83 15.05
N ASP A 78 0.41 -2.36 14.10
CA ASP A 78 1.87 -2.45 14.22
C ASP A 78 2.53 -1.06 14.21
N ALA A 79 2.07 -0.17 13.33
CA ALA A 79 2.52 1.21 13.30
C ALA A 79 2.24 1.94 14.62
N ALA A 80 1.03 1.79 15.17
CA ALA A 80 0.67 2.36 16.46
C ALA A 80 1.54 1.80 17.60
N ALA A 81 1.78 0.49 17.63
CA ALA A 81 2.62 -0.15 18.64
C ALA A 81 4.08 0.33 18.60
N ARG A 82 4.55 0.78 17.43
CA ARG A 82 5.91 1.28 17.22
C ARG A 82 6.04 2.81 17.25
N GLY A 83 4.94 3.54 17.46
CA GLY A 83 4.94 5.00 17.43
C GLY A 83 5.23 5.58 16.04
N VAL A 84 4.83 4.86 14.98
CA VAL A 84 5.06 5.22 13.57
C VAL A 84 3.82 5.90 13.02
N SER A 85 3.99 6.93 12.19
CA SER A 85 2.87 7.55 11.47
C SER A 85 2.26 6.55 10.48
N PHE A 86 0.96 6.28 10.60
CA PHE A 86 0.21 5.44 9.67
C PHE A 86 -0.79 6.30 8.90
N VAL A 87 -0.61 6.39 7.58
CA VAL A 87 -1.40 7.27 6.71
C VAL A 87 -2.13 6.45 5.66
N ILE A 88 -3.43 6.71 5.49
CA ILE A 88 -4.21 6.15 4.38
C ILE A 88 -4.10 7.07 3.17
N HIS A 89 -3.64 6.52 2.05
CA HIS A 89 -3.61 7.19 0.76
C HIS A 89 -4.78 6.69 -0.11
N PRO A 90 -5.82 7.51 -0.35
CA PRO A 90 -6.91 7.13 -1.23
C PRO A 90 -6.44 7.14 -2.69
N SER A 91 -6.60 6.01 -3.40
CA SER A 91 -6.27 5.90 -4.82
C SER A 91 -7.18 4.90 -5.51
N ALA A 92 -8.14 5.38 -6.31
CA ALA A 92 -9.07 4.50 -7.04
C ALA A 92 -8.34 3.59 -8.05
N GLU A 93 -7.25 4.08 -8.64
CA GLU A 93 -6.41 3.36 -9.62
C GLU A 93 -5.66 2.17 -8.98
N MET A 94 -5.46 2.20 -7.67
CA MET A 94 -4.74 1.18 -6.91
C MET A 94 -5.65 0.40 -5.96
N ALA A 95 -6.93 0.77 -5.83
CA ALA A 95 -7.82 0.16 -4.84
C ALA A 95 -8.48 -1.12 -5.32
N LEU A 96 -8.54 -1.37 -6.64
CA LEU A 96 -9.06 -2.62 -7.19
C LEU A 96 -7.91 -3.58 -7.54
N ASP A 97 -7.94 -4.75 -6.92
CA ASP A 97 -7.19 -5.98 -7.17
C ASP A 97 -8.10 -7.03 -7.82
N LEU A 98 -7.54 -8.00 -8.53
CA LEU A 98 -8.26 -9.02 -9.30
C LEU A 98 -7.95 -10.41 -8.74
N ASP A 99 -8.62 -10.74 -7.63
CA ASP A 99 -8.39 -12.00 -6.90
C ASP A 99 -9.33 -13.14 -7.31
N GLU A 100 -10.61 -12.83 -7.55
CA GLU A 100 -11.66 -13.82 -7.78
C GLU A 100 -12.43 -13.57 -9.10
N PRO A 101 -13.05 -14.60 -9.70
CA PRO A 101 -13.85 -14.45 -10.92
C PRO A 101 -14.92 -13.32 -10.88
N PRO A 102 -15.59 -13.01 -9.75
CA PRO A 102 -16.48 -11.86 -9.65
C PRO A 102 -15.80 -10.51 -9.86
N ASP A 103 -14.49 -10.39 -9.61
CA ASP A 103 -13.75 -9.12 -9.76
C ASP A 103 -13.62 -8.70 -11.24
N LEU A 104 -13.71 -9.66 -12.16
CA LEU A 104 -13.85 -9.38 -13.60
C LEU A 104 -15.15 -8.63 -13.95
N ALA A 105 -16.21 -8.78 -13.14
CA ALA A 105 -17.43 -8.02 -13.33
C ALA A 105 -17.28 -6.55 -12.88
N HIS A 106 -16.46 -6.28 -11.85
CA HIS A 106 -16.09 -4.92 -11.47
C HIS A 106 -15.20 -4.27 -12.52
N LEU A 107 -14.22 -5.01 -13.06
CA LEU A 107 -13.38 -4.56 -14.18
C LEU A 107 -14.23 -4.10 -15.38
N ARG A 108 -15.23 -4.89 -15.78
CA ARG A 108 -16.13 -4.60 -16.91
C ARG A 108 -17.00 -3.36 -16.74
N ARG A 109 -17.20 -2.87 -15.51
CA ARG A 109 -18.01 -1.67 -15.25
C ARG A 109 -17.16 -0.39 -15.17
N ALA A 110 -15.86 -0.52 -15.01
CA ALA A 110 -14.92 0.58 -14.84
C ALA A 110 -14.17 0.95 -16.13
N VAL A 111 -14.32 0.16 -17.20
CA VAL A 111 -13.79 0.39 -18.56
C VAL A 111 -14.94 0.71 -19.50
#